data_AF-A0A1J3J8G4-F1
#
_entry.id   AF-A0A1J3J8G4-F1
#
_cell.length_a   1.000
_cell.length_b   1.000
_cell.length_c   1.000
_cell.angle_alpha   90.00
_cell.angle_beta   90.00
_cell.angle_gamma   90.00
#
_symmetry.space_group_name_H-M   'P 1'
#
loop_
_entity.id
_entity.type
_entity.pdbx_description
1 polymer ?
#
loop_
_entity_poly.entity_id
_entity_poly.type
_entity_poly.pdbx_seq_one_letter_code
_entity_poly.pdbx_strand_id
1 'polypeptide(L)'
;MKSVDISELPNNTYCKICQERILGSPFKCESCTFWTHKSCAELGKPSTHRLHMNHPLTLLTMPPMYALNLLKKCDNCLRKIDGFNLFCRICNFMIDIRCALKGKDVSWVLKPKVFGALSVNCIRYNHHSHSVVEAIISRAESLHCVICDERLHGKAMACMECQEIYHPWC
;
A
#
# COMPACT_ATOMS: atom_id res chain seq x y z
N MET A 1 9.67 -14.55 -16.64
CA MET A 1 8.61 -15.22 -15.87
C MET A 1 7.42 -15.41 -16.79
N LYS A 2 6.70 -16.52 -16.67
CA LYS A 2 5.52 -16.82 -17.47
C LYS A 2 4.34 -17.20 -16.59
N SER A 3 3.13 -16.90 -17.09
CA SER A 3 1.90 -17.44 -16.52
C SER A 3 1.90 -18.94 -16.73
N VAL A 4 1.51 -19.67 -15.70
CA VAL A 4 1.39 -21.13 -15.75
C VAL A 4 -0.03 -21.51 -15.37
N ASP A 5 -0.50 -22.66 -15.82
CA ASP A 5 -1.77 -23.21 -15.35
C ASP A 5 -1.70 -23.55 -13.85
N ILE A 6 -2.82 -23.40 -13.15
CA ILE A 6 -2.89 -23.70 -11.71
C ILE A 6 -2.68 -25.19 -11.42
N SER A 7 -3.00 -26.08 -12.38
CA SER A 7 -2.79 -27.52 -12.27
C SER A 7 -1.32 -27.92 -12.19
N GLU A 8 -0.40 -27.09 -12.71
CA GLU A 8 1.04 -27.30 -12.61
C GLU A 8 1.63 -26.81 -11.29
N LEU A 9 0.84 -26.14 -10.45
CA LEU A 9 1.29 -25.61 -9.17
C LEU A 9 1.39 -26.76 -8.15
N PRO A 10 2.57 -27.01 -7.57
CA PRO A 10 2.70 -27.99 -6.51
C PRO A 10 1.77 -27.66 -5.34
N ASN A 11 1.27 -28.68 -4.65
CA ASN A 11 0.43 -28.46 -3.50
C ASN A 11 1.20 -27.66 -2.43
N ASN A 12 0.53 -26.72 -1.77
CA ASN A 12 1.14 -25.84 -0.76
C ASN A 12 2.28 -24.93 -1.28
N THR A 13 2.20 -24.45 -2.53
CA THR A 13 3.18 -23.47 -3.06
C THR A 13 2.90 -22.05 -2.55
N TYR A 14 3.94 -21.39 -2.06
CA TYR A 14 3.91 -20.02 -1.54
C TYR A 14 4.61 -19.06 -2.49
N CYS A 15 4.05 -17.84 -2.61
CA CYS A 15 4.67 -16.76 -3.35
C CYS A 15 5.97 -16.34 -2.67
N LYS A 16 7.07 -16.34 -3.42
CA LYS A 16 8.39 -15.93 -2.91
C LYS A 16 8.50 -14.44 -2.58
N ILE A 17 7.56 -13.60 -3.03
CA ILE A 17 7.57 -12.15 -2.81
C ILE A 17 6.72 -11.77 -1.59
N CYS A 18 5.44 -12.15 -1.55
CA CYS A 18 4.54 -11.77 -0.45
C CYS A 18 4.42 -12.82 0.66
N GLN A 19 5.00 -14.02 0.46
CA GLN A 19 4.95 -15.17 1.38
C GLN A 19 3.53 -15.75 1.61
N GLU A 20 2.54 -15.27 0.87
CA GLU A 20 1.18 -15.83 0.89
C GLU A 20 1.05 -17.01 -0.06
N ARG A 21 0.08 -17.90 0.23
CA ARG A 21 -0.19 -19.07 -0.61
C ARG A 21 -0.67 -18.65 -2.00
N ILE A 22 -0.20 -19.35 -3.04
CA ILE A 22 -0.69 -19.15 -4.41
C ILE A 22 -1.93 -20.02 -4.58
N LEU A 23 -3.10 -19.38 -4.72
CA LEU A 23 -4.39 -20.02 -4.92
C LEU A 23 -4.96 -19.79 -6.34
N GLY A 24 -4.25 -19.03 -7.17
CA GLY A 24 -4.69 -18.61 -8.50
C GLY A 24 -3.53 -18.07 -9.32
N SER A 25 -3.74 -17.93 -10.64
CA SER A 25 -2.82 -17.36 -11.65
C SER A 25 -1.32 -17.37 -11.26
N PRO A 26 -0.70 -18.56 -11.18
CA PRO A 26 0.70 -18.67 -10.82
C PRO A 26 1.60 -18.10 -11.91
N PHE A 27 2.64 -17.41 -11.49
CA PHE A 27 3.73 -16.95 -12.32
C PHE A 27 5.02 -17.64 -11.89
N LYS A 28 5.66 -18.32 -12.84
CA LYS A 28 6.89 -19.08 -12.59
C LYS A 28 8.06 -18.48 -13.36
N CYS A 29 9.24 -18.50 -12.76
CA CYS A 29 10.47 -18.35 -13.51
C CYS A 29 10.72 -19.58 -14.39
N GLU A 30 11.19 -19.38 -15.61
CA GLU A 30 11.45 -20.49 -16.54
C GLU A 30 12.72 -21.26 -16.18
N SER A 31 13.69 -20.57 -15.57
CA SER A 31 15.02 -21.10 -15.27
C SER A 31 15.20 -21.54 -13.81
N CYS A 32 14.23 -21.29 -12.92
CA CYS A 32 14.35 -21.66 -11.51
C CYS A 32 13.00 -21.92 -10.84
N THR A 33 13.04 -22.46 -9.62
CA THR A 33 11.86 -22.81 -8.79
C THR A 33 11.22 -21.60 -8.10
N PHE A 34 11.26 -20.43 -8.76
CA PHE A 34 10.71 -19.19 -8.23
C PHE A 34 9.25 -19.02 -8.66
N TRP A 35 8.35 -19.21 -7.71
CA TRP A 35 6.90 -19.09 -7.88
C TRP A 35 6.38 -17.82 -7.24
N THR A 36 5.48 -17.13 -7.93
CA THR A 36 4.87 -15.88 -7.49
C THR A 36 3.41 -15.79 -7.93
N HIS A 37 2.60 -14.94 -7.28
CA HIS A 37 1.39 -14.47 -7.94
C HIS A 37 1.77 -13.58 -9.12
N LYS A 38 0.96 -13.59 -10.19
CA LYS A 38 1.10 -12.64 -11.29
C LYS A 38 1.20 -11.18 -10.80
N SER A 39 0.33 -10.79 -9.88
CA SER A 39 0.32 -9.45 -9.28
C SER A 39 1.62 -9.10 -8.56
N CYS A 40 2.24 -10.06 -7.88
CA CYS A 40 3.53 -9.86 -7.22
C CYS A 40 4.68 -9.72 -8.22
N ALA A 41 4.67 -10.51 -9.31
CA ALA A 41 5.66 -10.38 -10.37
C ALA A 41 5.59 -9.01 -11.08
N GLU A 42 4.38 -8.46 -11.24
CA GLU A 42 4.16 -7.15 -11.87
C GLU A 42 4.64 -5.97 -11.01
N LEU A 43 4.76 -6.12 -9.69
CA LEU A 43 5.34 -5.11 -8.79
C LEU A 43 6.81 -4.79 -9.10
N GLY A 44 7.52 -5.69 -9.79
CA GLY A 44 8.90 -5.47 -10.21
C GLY A 44 9.06 -4.40 -11.29
N LYS A 45 7.97 -4.02 -11.96
CA LYS A 45 7.99 -2.91 -12.93
C LYS A 45 7.91 -1.59 -12.17
N PRO A 46 8.77 -0.60 -12.48
CA PRO A 46 8.64 0.73 -11.91
C PRO A 46 7.22 1.24 -12.12
N SER A 47 6.50 1.44 -11.02
CA SER A 47 5.13 1.93 -11.03
C SER A 47 4.96 2.93 -9.91
N THR A 48 4.10 3.91 -10.17
CA THR A 48 3.58 4.78 -9.12
C THR A 48 2.58 3.95 -8.32
N HIS A 49 2.86 3.77 -7.03
CA HIS A 49 1.96 3.00 -6.16
C HIS A 49 0.85 3.93 -5.70
N ARG A 50 -0.36 3.41 -5.42
CA ARG A 50 -1.48 4.26 -4.95
C ARG A 50 -1.14 5.02 -3.66
N LEU A 51 -0.29 4.43 -2.82
CA LEU A 51 0.21 5.02 -1.58
C LEU A 51 1.39 5.98 -1.81
N HIS A 52 1.94 6.05 -3.02
CA HIS A 52 3.07 6.89 -3.39
C HIS A 52 3.05 7.23 -4.90
N MET A 53 2.16 8.15 -5.29
CA MET A 53 1.89 8.44 -6.70
C MET A 53 2.93 9.34 -7.37
N ASN A 54 3.64 10.17 -6.59
CA ASN A 54 4.51 11.22 -7.13
C ASN A 54 5.89 10.71 -7.58
N HIS A 55 6.33 9.57 -7.06
CA HIS A 55 7.62 8.99 -7.43
C HIS A 55 7.49 7.51 -7.75
N PRO A 56 8.31 7.00 -8.69
CA PRO A 56 8.35 5.57 -8.97
C PRO A 56 8.90 4.81 -7.75
N LEU A 57 8.25 3.70 -7.42
CA LEU A 57 8.79 2.74 -6.46
C LEU A 57 9.58 1.65 -7.19
N THR A 58 10.69 1.24 -6.59
CA THR A 58 11.49 0.10 -7.04
C THR A 58 11.28 -1.08 -6.10
N LEU A 59 11.01 -2.26 -6.66
CA LEU A 59 11.04 -3.50 -5.89
C LEU A 59 12.48 -3.84 -5.49
N LEU A 60 12.71 -3.98 -4.19
CA LEU A 60 13.97 -4.48 -3.62
C LEU A 60 13.73 -5.82 -2.95
N THR A 61 14.73 -6.71 -3.01
CA THR A 61 14.71 -8.03 -2.34
C THR A 61 14.96 -7.93 -0.83
N MET A 62 15.59 -6.84 -0.39
CA MET A 62 15.91 -6.55 1.01
C MET A 62 15.95 -5.03 1.21
N PRO A 63 15.66 -4.52 2.42
CA PRO A 63 15.82 -3.10 2.71
C PRO A 63 17.27 -2.66 2.46
N PRO A 64 17.48 -1.47 1.91
CA PRO A 64 18.82 -1.00 1.61
C PRO A 64 19.62 -0.72 2.89
N MET A 65 20.90 -1.15 2.88
CA MET A 65 21.77 -1.24 4.06
C MET A 65 22.50 0.06 4.45
N TYR A 66 22.15 1.20 3.86
CA TYR A 66 22.90 2.46 3.99
C TYR A 66 22.91 3.11 5.38
N ALA A 67 22.28 2.51 6.39
CA ALA A 67 22.38 2.98 7.77
C ALA A 67 22.63 1.79 8.70
N LEU A 68 23.81 1.79 9.34
CA LEU A 68 24.16 0.91 10.44
C LEU A 68 22.97 0.79 11.42
N ASN A 69 22.53 -0.44 11.67
CA ASN A 69 21.75 -0.87 12.84
C ASN A 69 20.32 -0.31 13.03
N LEU A 70 19.75 0.42 12.07
CA LEU A 70 18.34 0.80 12.14
C LEU A 70 17.49 -0.16 11.29
N LEU A 71 16.78 -1.06 11.97
CA LEU A 71 15.72 -1.87 11.37
C LEU A 71 14.79 -0.96 10.57
N LYS A 72 14.80 -1.07 9.24
CA LYS A 72 13.91 -0.26 8.39
C LYS A 72 12.48 -0.73 8.60
N LYS A 73 11.65 0.21 9.01
CA LYS A 73 10.22 -0.01 9.27
C LYS A 73 9.45 0.33 8.00
N CYS A 74 8.31 -0.33 7.83
CA CYS A 74 7.33 0.02 6.81
C CYS A 74 6.69 1.35 7.17
N ASP A 75 6.71 2.33 6.28
CA ASP A 75 6.12 3.64 6.53
C ASP A 75 4.61 3.56 6.78
N ASN A 76 3.94 2.54 6.23
CA ASN A 76 2.50 2.34 6.41
C ASN A 76 2.11 1.71 7.75
N CYS A 77 2.82 0.66 8.21
CA CYS A 77 2.41 -0.10 9.40
C CYS A 77 3.43 -0.05 10.55
N LEU A 78 4.55 0.64 10.37
CA LEU A 78 5.65 0.82 11.32
C LEU A 78 6.32 -0.47 11.81
N ARG A 79 5.96 -1.63 11.24
CA ARG A 79 6.61 -2.91 11.51
C ARG A 79 7.92 -3.02 10.74
N LYS A 80 8.86 -3.79 11.29
CA LYS A 80 10.11 -4.13 10.62
C LYS A 80 9.81 -4.77 9.25
N ILE A 81 10.51 -4.31 8.23
CA ILE A 81 10.54 -4.96 6.92
C ILE A 81 11.63 -6.02 6.94
N ASP A 82 11.27 -7.23 6.52
CA ASP A 82 12.20 -8.34 6.35
C ASP A 82 11.94 -8.97 4.98
N GLY A 83 12.88 -8.77 4.05
CA GLY A 83 12.76 -9.20 2.66
C GLY A 83 12.17 -8.16 1.69
N PHE A 84 11.33 -8.63 0.77
CA PHE A 84 10.86 -7.82 -0.36
C PHE A 84 10.10 -6.58 0.08
N ASN A 85 10.42 -5.44 -0.55
CA ASN A 85 9.82 -4.14 -0.27
C ASN A 85 9.79 -3.26 -1.52
N LEU A 86 8.92 -2.25 -1.49
CA LEU A 86 8.94 -1.18 -2.47
C LEU A 86 9.62 0.04 -1.87
N PHE A 87 10.61 0.57 -2.57
CA PHE A 87 11.43 1.68 -2.11
C PHE A 87 11.45 2.84 -3.11
N CYS A 88 11.24 4.05 -2.61
CA CYS A 88 11.44 5.28 -3.35
C CYS A 88 12.85 5.82 -3.09
N ARG A 89 13.67 5.89 -4.14
CA ARG A 89 15.03 6.46 -4.02
C ARG A 89 15.05 8.00 -3.89
N ILE A 90 13.93 8.66 -4.19
CA ILE A 90 13.84 10.13 -4.20
C ILE A 90 13.57 10.67 -2.80
N CYS A 91 12.60 10.06 -2.08
CA CYS A 91 12.16 10.53 -0.76
C CYS A 91 12.41 9.53 0.36
N ASN A 92 13.05 8.39 0.08
CA ASN A 92 13.30 7.30 1.02
C ASN A 92 12.06 6.58 1.56
N PHE A 93 10.88 6.80 0.97
CA PHE A 93 9.67 6.06 1.30
C PHE A 93 9.86 4.54 1.08
N MET A 94 9.42 3.74 2.03
CA MET A 94 9.56 2.30 2.05
C MET A 94 8.28 1.62 2.57
N ILE A 95 7.78 0.67 1.79
CA ILE A 95 6.59 -0.10 2.16
C ILE A 95 6.82 -1.61 1.99
N ASP A 96 6.39 -2.37 2.98
CA ASP A 96 6.37 -3.84 2.95
C ASP A 96 5.41 -4.34 1.85
N ILE A 97 5.79 -5.38 1.11
CA ILE A 97 4.97 -5.91 0.01
C ILE A 97 3.57 -6.31 0.47
N ARG A 98 3.41 -6.87 1.68
CA ARG A 98 2.10 -7.25 2.20
C ARG A 98 1.23 -6.02 2.47
N CYS A 99 1.82 -4.90 2.86
CA CYS A 99 1.10 -3.63 3.00
C CYS A 99 0.72 -3.04 1.64
N ALA A 100 1.64 -3.09 0.67
CA ALA A 100 1.37 -2.65 -0.71
C ALA A 100 0.22 -3.44 -1.37
N LEU A 101 0.17 -4.75 -1.13
CA LEU A 101 -0.86 -5.64 -1.67
C LEU A 101 -2.21 -5.54 -0.97
N LYS A 102 -2.24 -5.26 0.35
CA LYS A 102 -3.49 -5.05 1.11
C LYS A 102 -4.29 -3.83 0.64
N GLY A 103 -3.66 -2.88 -0.06
CA GLY A 103 -4.34 -1.76 -0.70
C GLY A 103 -5.25 -2.14 -1.89
N LYS A 104 -5.40 -3.44 -2.20
CA LYS A 104 -6.33 -3.94 -3.24
C LYS A 104 -7.66 -4.50 -2.69
N ASP A 105 -7.80 -4.65 -1.37
CA ASP A 105 -9.01 -5.19 -0.72
C ASP A 105 -9.71 -4.17 0.19
N VAL A 106 -9.93 -2.97 -0.34
CA VAL A 106 -10.99 -2.07 0.16
C VAL A 106 -11.83 -1.62 -1.02
N SER A 107 -12.48 -2.60 -1.66
CA SER A 107 -13.78 -2.34 -2.27
C SER A 107 -14.78 -2.13 -1.13
N TRP A 108 -15.21 -0.88 -0.93
CA TRP A 108 -16.07 -0.37 0.17
C TRP A 108 -15.24 -0.09 1.43
N VAL A 109 -15.10 1.13 1.92
CA VAL A 109 -16.10 2.16 2.26
C VAL A 109 -15.41 3.50 2.01
N LEU A 110 -15.64 4.15 0.88
CA LEU A 110 -16.52 5.30 0.79
C LEU A 110 -16.61 5.63 -0.71
N LYS A 111 -17.82 5.84 -1.23
CA LYS A 111 -18.01 6.83 -2.30
C LYS A 111 -18.42 8.11 -1.57
N PRO A 112 -17.52 8.86 -0.91
CA PRO A 112 -17.95 10.19 -0.53
C PRO A 112 -18.19 10.93 -1.85
N LYS A 113 -19.26 11.71 -1.95
CA LYS A 113 -19.36 12.67 -3.03
C LYS A 113 -18.21 13.65 -2.84
N VAL A 114 -17.17 13.49 -3.66
CA VAL A 114 -15.98 14.35 -3.68
C VAL A 114 -16.42 15.69 -4.24
N PHE A 115 -16.34 16.75 -3.43
CA PHE A 115 -16.58 18.12 -3.87
C PHE A 115 -15.28 18.91 -3.72
N GLY A 116 -14.55 19.08 -4.83
CA GLY A 116 -13.31 19.86 -4.87
C GLY A 116 -12.08 19.10 -4.34
N ALA A 117 -10.98 19.20 -5.09
CA ALA A 117 -9.67 18.74 -4.66
C ALA A 117 -8.92 19.92 -4.03
N LEU A 118 -8.48 19.79 -2.78
CA LEU A 118 -7.60 20.75 -2.12
C LEU A 118 -6.31 20.03 -1.78
N SER A 119 -5.20 20.37 -2.44
CA SER A 119 -3.90 19.81 -2.09
C SER A 119 -3.46 20.36 -0.73
N VAL A 120 -3.70 19.62 0.36
CA VAL A 120 -3.27 19.97 1.72
C VAL A 120 -2.32 18.90 2.25
N ASN A 121 -1.38 19.29 3.10
CA ASN A 121 -0.43 18.36 3.70
C ASN A 121 -1.14 17.36 4.64
N CYS A 122 -0.78 16.08 4.56
CA CYS A 122 -1.32 15.05 5.45
C CYS A 122 -0.68 15.14 6.84
N ILE A 123 -1.52 15.19 7.88
CA ILE A 123 -1.15 15.42 9.28
C ILE A 123 -0.26 14.30 9.83
N ARG A 124 -0.34 13.08 9.29
CA ARG A 124 0.30 11.91 9.89
C ARG A 124 1.79 11.76 9.61
N TYR A 125 2.29 12.32 8.51
CA TYR A 125 3.69 12.09 8.11
C TYR A 125 4.57 13.33 8.03
N ASN A 126 4.02 14.55 8.11
CA ASN A 126 4.76 15.83 8.14
C ASN A 126 5.92 16.02 7.12
N HIS A 127 6.06 15.12 6.15
CA HIS A 127 7.20 15.06 5.25
C HIS A 127 6.78 15.11 3.77
N HIS A 128 5.50 14.95 3.43
CA HIS A 128 5.00 14.99 2.04
C HIS A 128 3.57 15.56 1.90
N SER A 129 3.29 16.18 0.75
CA SER A 129 1.95 16.63 0.35
C SER A 129 1.15 15.46 -0.22
N HIS A 130 0.01 15.13 0.39
CA HIS A 130 -0.93 14.14 -0.11
C HIS A 130 -2.14 14.83 -0.74
N SER A 131 -2.85 14.13 -1.63
CA SER A 131 -4.12 14.60 -2.15
C SER A 131 -5.21 14.38 -1.10
N VAL A 132 -5.59 15.48 -0.46
CA VAL A 132 -6.70 15.48 0.50
C VAL A 132 -7.94 15.98 -0.21
N VAL A 133 -9.05 15.27 -0.03
CA VAL A 133 -10.34 15.64 -0.61
C VAL A 133 -11.36 15.88 0.49
N GLU A 134 -12.24 16.85 0.28
CA GLU A 134 -13.40 17.02 1.15
C GLU A 134 -14.41 15.89 0.85
N ALA A 135 -14.77 15.17 1.89
CA ALA A 135 -15.72 14.08 1.89
C ALA A 135 -16.93 14.45 2.76
N ILE A 136 -18.13 14.08 2.31
CA ILE A 136 -19.36 14.20 3.11
C ILE A 136 -19.73 12.82 3.64
N ILE A 137 -19.73 12.68 4.96
CA ILE A 137 -20.01 11.46 5.70
C ILE A 137 -21.45 11.49 6.21
N SER A 138 -22.25 10.55 5.72
CA SER A 138 -23.65 10.42 6.11
C SER A 138 -23.79 9.91 7.55
N ARG A 139 -24.89 10.24 8.24
CA ARG A 139 -25.19 9.70 9.59
C ARG A 139 -25.27 8.18 9.64
N ALA A 140 -25.58 7.54 8.51
CA ALA A 140 -25.63 6.08 8.40
C ALA A 140 -24.23 5.45 8.43
N GLU A 141 -23.17 6.19 8.08
CA GLU A 141 -21.80 5.70 8.10
C GLU A 141 -21.26 5.75 9.55
N SER A 142 -20.59 4.68 9.97
CA SER A 142 -19.96 4.55 11.30
C SER A 142 -18.45 4.70 11.19
N LEU A 143 -18.00 5.86 10.70
CA LEU A 143 -16.58 6.19 10.56
C LEU A 143 -16.10 7.05 11.73
N HIS A 144 -14.83 6.88 12.12
CA HIS A 144 -14.20 7.60 13.21
C HIS A 144 -13.00 8.39 12.70
N CYS A 145 -12.77 9.55 13.28
CA CYS A 145 -11.62 10.40 12.99
C CYS A 145 -10.34 9.72 13.48
N VAL A 146 -9.36 9.53 12.61
CA VAL A 146 -8.10 8.87 12.99
C VAL A 146 -7.24 9.68 13.98
N ILE A 147 -7.58 10.96 14.20
CA ILE A 147 -6.84 11.89 15.08
C ILE A 147 -7.45 11.91 16.49
N CYS A 148 -8.75 12.16 16.61
CA CYS A 148 -9.43 12.30 17.89
C CYS A 148 -10.27 11.08 18.31
N ASP A 149 -10.36 10.05 17.46
CA ASP A 149 -11.16 8.84 17.65
C ASP A 149 -12.68 9.08 17.82
N GLU A 150 -13.15 10.30 17.56
CA GLU A 150 -14.58 10.63 17.59
C GLU A 150 -15.27 10.31 16.26
N ARG A 151 -16.59 10.05 16.32
CA ARG A 151 -17.39 9.70 15.15
C ARG A 151 -17.48 10.86 14.16
N LEU A 152 -17.19 10.58 12.90
CA LEU A 152 -17.31 11.51 11.79
C LEU A 152 -18.76 11.65 11.34
N HIS A 153 -19.19 12.89 11.15
CA HIS A 153 -20.49 13.22 10.57
C HIS A 153 -20.41 14.55 9.81
N GLY A 154 -20.96 14.59 8.60
CA GLY A 154 -20.91 15.77 7.75
C GLY A 154 -19.56 15.89 7.05
N LYS A 155 -18.93 17.07 7.08
CA LYS A 155 -17.67 17.32 6.38
C LYS A 155 -16.50 16.63 7.07
N ALA A 156 -15.71 15.92 6.28
CA ALA A 156 -14.49 15.28 6.68
C ALA A 156 -13.42 15.47 5.61
N MET A 157 -12.16 15.35 6.00
CA MET A 157 -11.03 15.34 5.09
C MET A 157 -10.56 13.90 4.91
N ALA A 158 -10.49 13.46 3.66
CA ALA A 158 -10.02 12.13 3.31
C ALA A 158 -8.71 12.22 2.54
N CYS A 159 -7.67 11.55 3.03
CA CYS A 159 -6.42 11.42 2.30
C CYS A 159 -6.51 10.22 1.35
N MET A 160 -6.36 10.46 0.06
CA MET A 160 -6.51 9.41 -0.96
C MET A 160 -5.36 8.40 -0.94
N GLU A 161 -4.20 8.82 -0.47
CA GLU A 161 -2.98 8.01 -0.36
C GLU A 161 -2.93 7.26 0.97
N CYS A 162 -3.18 7.90 2.11
CA CYS A 162 -3.19 7.24 3.42
C CYS A 162 -4.46 6.43 3.68
N GLN A 163 -5.53 6.66 2.91
CA GLN A 163 -6.86 6.08 3.15
C GLN A 163 -7.41 6.41 4.54
N GLU A 164 -7.02 7.57 5.05
CA GLU A 164 -7.41 8.07 6.36
C GLU A 164 -8.46 9.14 6.23
N ILE A 165 -9.32 9.22 7.23
CA ILE A 165 -10.36 10.23 7.32
C ILE A 165 -10.33 10.91 8.69
N TYR A 166 -10.42 12.24 8.68
CA TYR A 166 -10.31 13.06 9.87
C TYR A 166 -11.20 14.30 9.77
N HIS A 167 -11.47 14.95 10.90
CA HIS A 167 -12.19 16.22 10.88
C HIS A 167 -11.35 17.31 10.20
N PRO A 168 -11.95 18.30 9.51
CA PRO A 168 -11.19 19.37 8.87
C PRO A 168 -10.30 20.21 9.81
N TRP A 169 -10.55 20.16 11.12
CA TRP A 169 -9.88 20.99 12.14
C TRP A 169 -9.30 20.17 13.32
N CYS A 170 -9.16 18.86 13.15
CA CYS A 170 -8.39 18.04 14.10
C CYS A 170 -6.89 18.22 13.86
#